data_AF-J3M3S2-F1
#
_entry.id   AF-J3M3S2-F1
#
_cell.length_a   1.000
_cell.length_b   1.000
_cell.length_c   1.000
_cell.angle_alpha   90.00
_cell.angle_beta   90.00
_cell.angle_gamma   90.00
#
_symmetry.space_group_name_H-M   'P 1'
#
loop_
_entity.id
_entity.type
_entity.pdbx_description
1 polymer ?
#
loop_
_entity_poly.entity_id
_entity_poly.type
_entity_poly.pdbx_seq_one_letter_code
_entity_poly.pdbx_strand_id
1 'polypeptide(L)'
;MACVSMDAAGDGVHVRREDPYELTFTYDSLFVSDWTRLGFLDADYGWGTPSHVIPFSYHPFMAVAVIGAPPAPKLGARVMTMCVEEKHLPEFRDQMNAFAAAN
;
A
#
# COMPACT_ATOMS: atom_id res chain seq x y z
N MET A 1 -12.22 2.19 3.18
CA MET A 1 -12.28 1.11 2.17
C MET A 1 -12.37 1.77 0.80
N ALA A 2 -11.23 1.92 0.13
CA ALA A 2 -11.14 2.32 -1.26
C ALA A 2 -10.06 1.43 -1.86
N CYS A 3 -10.46 0.33 -2.50
CA CYS A 3 -9.57 -0.47 -3.33
C CYS A 3 -9.71 0.09 -4.74
N VAL A 4 -8.65 0.69 -5.28
CA VAL A 4 -8.53 0.99 -6.72
C VAL A 4 -7.58 -0.06 -7.27
N SER A 5 -8.11 -1.13 -7.84
CA SER A 5 -7.34 -2.11 -8.63
C SER A 5 -7.22 -1.59 -10.06
N MET A 6 -5.98 -1.47 -10.56
CA MET A 6 -5.68 -1.24 -11.97
C MET A 6 -5.27 -2.58 -12.56
N ASP A 7 -6.16 -3.24 -13.29
CA ASP A 7 -5.86 -4.51 -13.97
C ASP A 7 -5.27 -4.24 -15.37
N ALA A 8 -4.07 -4.76 -15.63
CA ALA A 8 -3.47 -4.79 -16.95
C ALA A 8 -3.83 -6.13 -17.64
N ALA A 9 -4.59 -6.06 -18.73
CA ALA A 9 -5.09 -7.24 -19.45
C ALA A 9 -4.08 -7.81 -20.49
N GLY A 10 -4.03 -9.15 -20.63
CA GLY A 10 -3.32 -9.85 -21.72
C GLY A 10 -3.71 -11.35 -21.90
N ASP A 11 -4.38 -11.62 -23.03
CA ASP A 11 -4.59 -12.80 -23.92
C ASP A 11 -4.62 -14.29 -23.44
N GLY A 12 -5.68 -15.03 -23.86
CA GLY A 12 -6.15 -16.38 -23.45
C GLY A 12 -5.35 -17.62 -23.92
N VAL A 13 -5.68 -18.90 -23.60
CA VAL A 13 -6.94 -19.69 -23.60
C VAL A 13 -6.80 -20.99 -22.75
N HIS A 14 -7.74 -21.34 -21.83
CA HIS A 14 -8.64 -22.53 -21.83
C HIS A 14 -9.48 -22.65 -20.52
N VAL A 15 -10.71 -23.15 -20.63
CA VAL A 15 -11.86 -22.92 -19.73
C VAL A 15 -11.81 -23.70 -18.39
N ARG A 16 -11.53 -22.99 -17.30
CA ARG A 16 -12.37 -23.00 -16.09
C ARG A 16 -13.13 -21.67 -16.15
N ARG A 17 -14.43 -21.60 -15.83
CA ARG A 17 -15.06 -20.28 -15.61
C ARG A 17 -14.46 -19.74 -14.31
N GLU A 18 -13.23 -19.23 -14.40
CA GLU A 18 -12.67 -18.31 -13.43
C GLU A 18 -13.60 -17.09 -13.46
N ASP A 19 -14.10 -16.73 -12.28
CA ASP A 19 -14.83 -15.49 -12.14
C ASP A 19 -13.84 -14.38 -12.57
N PRO A 20 -14.13 -13.60 -13.63
CA PRO A 20 -13.23 -12.53 -14.06
C PRO A 20 -13.07 -11.43 -12.99
N TYR A 21 -13.85 -11.49 -11.91
CA TYR A 21 -13.76 -10.65 -10.75
C TYR A 21 -13.08 -11.34 -9.54
N GLU A 22 -12.57 -12.56 -9.71
CA GLU A 22 -11.80 -13.24 -8.66
C GLU A 22 -10.48 -12.50 -8.45
N LEU A 23 -10.35 -11.86 -7.29
CA LEU A 23 -9.15 -11.12 -6.92
C LEU A 23 -7.99 -12.11 -6.73
N THR A 24 -7.07 -12.15 -7.70
CA THR A 24 -5.80 -12.84 -7.55
C THR A 24 -4.89 -12.00 -6.66
N PHE A 25 -4.57 -12.55 -5.48
CA PHE A 25 -3.61 -11.97 -4.54
C PHE A 25 -2.18 -12.32 -4.96
N THR A 26 -1.79 -11.85 -6.13
CA THR A 26 -0.51 -12.09 -6.76
C THR A 26 0.37 -10.83 -6.71
N TYR A 27 1.68 -10.97 -6.96
CA TYR A 27 2.65 -9.86 -6.85
C TYR A 27 2.41 -8.72 -7.87
N ASP A 28 1.63 -8.97 -8.90
CA ASP A 28 1.15 -8.00 -9.90
C ASP A 28 -0.04 -7.15 -9.42
N SER A 29 -0.74 -7.56 -8.36
CA SER A 29 -1.88 -6.85 -7.79
C SER A 29 -1.45 -5.98 -6.61
N LEU A 30 -1.50 -4.66 -6.76
CA LEU A 30 -1.21 -3.72 -5.67
C LEU A 30 -2.49 -3.24 -4.96
N PHE A 31 -2.58 -3.54 -3.66
CA PHE A 31 -3.65 -3.02 -2.81
C PHE A 31 -3.26 -1.66 -2.22
N VAL A 32 -3.99 -0.62 -2.60
CA VAL A 32 -3.79 0.74 -2.06
C VAL A 32 -4.86 1.05 -1.01
N SER A 33 -4.47 1.53 0.16
CA SER A 33 -5.39 1.93 1.24
C SER A 33 -5.06 3.32 1.76
N ASP A 34 -6.04 4.23 1.76
CA ASP A 34 -5.90 5.57 2.34
C ASP A 34 -6.36 5.58 3.80
N TRP A 35 -5.41 5.92 4.69
CA TRP A 35 -5.57 6.03 6.15
C TRP A 35 -5.42 7.48 6.63
N THR A 36 -5.24 8.45 5.74
CA THR A 36 -4.97 9.87 6.09
C THR A 36 -6.08 10.50 6.93
N ARG A 37 -7.33 10.04 6.80
CA ARG A 37 -8.51 10.58 7.49
C ARG A 37 -9.18 9.62 8.47
N LEU A 38 -8.48 8.55 8.87
CA LEU A 38 -9.05 7.56 9.79
C LEU A 38 -8.88 7.92 11.28
N GLY A 39 -8.16 9.00 11.60
CA GLY A 39 -7.99 9.47 12.99
C GLY A 39 -7.11 8.58 13.85
N PHE A 40 -6.32 7.68 13.26
CA PHE A 40 -5.45 6.76 14.02
C PHE A 40 -4.43 7.49 14.90
N LEU A 41 -3.96 8.66 14.49
CA LEU A 41 -3.04 9.48 15.28
C LEU A 41 -3.75 10.28 16.39
N ASP A 42 -5.07 10.31 16.42
CA ASP A 42 -5.86 11.06 17.41
C ASP A 42 -6.35 10.17 18.57
N ALA A 43 -6.06 8.86 18.52
CA ALA A 43 -6.54 7.90 19.51
C ALA A 43 -5.76 8.01 20.84
N ASP A 44 -6.29 8.80 21.78
CA ASP A 44 -5.73 8.93 23.14
C ASP A 44 -6.51 8.10 24.17
N TYR A 45 -5.82 7.14 24.79
CA TYR A 45 -6.37 6.26 25.84
C TYR A 45 -6.06 6.77 27.27
N GLY A 46 -5.52 7.97 27.42
CA GLY A 46 -5.10 8.56 28.70
C GLY A 46 -3.58 8.60 28.90
N TRP A 47 -2.80 8.14 27.92
CA TRP A 47 -1.32 8.16 27.94
C TRP A 47 -0.73 8.98 26.78
N GLY A 48 -1.55 9.73 26.05
CA GLY A 48 -1.17 10.49 24.89
C GLY A 48 -1.42 9.76 23.58
N THR A 49 -1.26 10.49 22.48
CA THR A 49 -1.54 10.03 21.12
C THR A 49 -0.42 9.13 20.55
N PRO A 50 -0.72 8.23 19.60
CA PRO A 50 0.28 7.37 18.97
C PRO A 50 1.32 8.18 18.20
N SER A 51 2.60 7.84 18.36
CA SER A 51 3.69 8.44 17.58
C SER A 51 3.78 7.89 16.16
N HIS A 52 3.45 6.60 15.98
CA HIS A 52 3.51 5.93 14.68
C HIS A 52 2.37 4.93 14.54
N VAL A 53 1.81 4.89 13.33
CA VAL A 53 0.88 3.86 12.89
C VAL A 53 1.53 3.16 11.70
N ILE A 54 1.55 1.83 11.71
CA ILE A 54 2.10 1.02 10.63
C ILE A 54 1.12 -0.11 10.30
N PRO A 55 0.90 -0.41 9.01
CA PRO A 55 0.15 -1.60 8.64
C PRO A 55 0.98 -2.84 8.99
N PHE A 56 0.32 -3.82 9.58
CA PHE A 56 0.88 -5.15 9.78
C PHE A 56 0.32 -6.08 8.69
N SER A 57 1.17 -6.49 7.74
CA SER A 57 0.74 -7.39 6.68
C SER A 57 0.60 -8.81 7.22
N TYR A 58 -0.61 -9.35 7.13
CA TYR A 58 -0.94 -10.68 7.65
C TYR A 58 -0.49 -11.82 6.71
N HIS A 59 -0.26 -11.54 5.42
CA HIS A 59 0.13 -12.53 4.43
C HIS A 59 1.25 -12.00 3.51
N PRO A 60 2.33 -12.78 3.29
CA PRO A 60 3.51 -12.34 2.53
C PRO A 60 3.28 -12.22 1.01
N PHE A 61 2.15 -12.71 0.49
CA PHE A 61 1.85 -12.67 -0.94
C PHE A 61 1.04 -11.44 -1.38
N MET A 62 0.54 -10.63 -0.44
CA MET A 62 -0.23 -9.43 -0.79
C MET A 62 0.68 -8.21 -0.87
N ALA A 63 0.84 -7.65 -2.06
CA ALA A 63 1.46 -6.36 -2.26
C ALA A 63 0.51 -5.25 -1.75
N VAL A 64 0.91 -4.53 -0.71
CA VAL A 64 0.09 -3.48 -0.08
C VAL A 64 0.85 -2.17 0.02
N ALA A 65 0.21 -1.08 -0.39
CA ALA A 65 0.62 0.30 -0.16
C ALA A 65 -0.43 1.04 0.69
N VAL A 66 -0.03 1.54 1.85
CA VAL A 66 -0.88 2.32 2.74
C VAL A 66 -0.42 3.77 2.74
N ILE A 67 -1.34 4.68 2.43
CA ILE A 67 -1.11 6.12 2.47
C ILE A 67 -1.65 6.62 3.81
N GLY A 68 -0.76 7.05 4.69
CA GLY A 68 -1.11 7.55 6.01
C GLY A 68 -0.71 9.00 6.21
N ALA A 69 -1.26 9.61 7.25
CA ALA A 69 -0.73 10.86 7.76
C ALA A 69 0.69 10.62 8.32
N PRO A 70 1.67 11.47 8.00
CA PRO A 70 2.98 11.41 8.62
C PRO A 70 2.87 11.78 10.11
N PRO A 71 3.74 11.21 10.98
CA PRO A 71 3.83 11.63 12.37
C PRO A 71 4.10 13.13 12.47
N ALA A 72 3.42 13.82 13.39
CA ALA A 72 3.74 15.20 13.71
C ALA A 72 5.23 15.33 14.09
N PRO A 73 5.95 16.38 13.66
CA PRO A 73 5.46 17.59 12.97
C PRO A 73 5.56 17.53 11.44
N LYS A 74 5.84 16.36 10.84
CA LYS A 74 6.06 16.26 9.40
C LYS A 74 4.75 16.54 8.66
N LEU A 75 4.83 17.31 7.58
CA LEU A 75 3.71 17.62 6.70
C LEU A 75 3.73 16.71 5.46
N GLY A 76 2.58 16.53 4.81
CA GLY A 76 2.45 15.74 3.58
C GLY A 76 1.77 14.39 3.79
N ALA A 77 2.08 13.43 2.91
CA ALA A 77 1.58 12.06 2.98
C ALA A 77 2.74 11.09 3.23
N ARG A 78 2.49 10.04 4.01
CA ARG A 78 3.45 8.95 4.24
C ARG A 78 2.97 7.71 3.52
N VAL A 79 3.75 7.22 2.57
CA VAL A 79 3.52 5.92 1.93
C VAL A 79 4.26 4.84 2.73
N MET A 80 3.53 3.82 3.17
CA MET A 80 4.06 2.63 3.84
C MET A 80 3.74 1.44 2.96
N THR A 81 4.75 0.75 2.46
CA THR A 81 4.54 -0.33 1.50
C THR A 81 5.29 -1.60 1.85
N MET A 82 4.64 -2.72 1.58
CA MET A 82 5.19 -4.08 1.57
C MET A 82 4.78 -4.72 0.24
N CYS A 83 5.24 -4.14 -0.87
CA CYS A 83 4.84 -4.54 -2.22
C CYS A 83 5.98 -4.99 -3.14
N VAL A 84 7.21 -5.07 -2.63
CA VAL A 84 8.39 -5.29 -3.47
C VAL A 84 9.25 -6.40 -2.90
N GLU A 85 9.65 -7.35 -3.75
CA GLU A 85 10.64 -8.37 -3.42
C GLU A 85 12.02 -7.73 -3.20
N GLU A 86 12.83 -8.31 -2.31
CA GLU A 86 14.12 -7.73 -1.91
C GLU A 86 15.06 -7.41 -3.09
N LYS A 87 15.04 -8.25 -4.15
CA LYS A 87 15.83 -8.01 -5.37
C LYS A 87 15.45 -6.74 -6.14
N HIS A 88 14.20 -6.29 -6.05
CA HIS A 88 13.72 -5.09 -6.76
C HIS A 88 13.68 -3.85 -5.85
N LEU A 89 13.91 -4.02 -4.53
CA LEU A 89 13.84 -2.96 -3.54
C LEU A 89 14.80 -1.78 -3.82
N PRO A 90 16.05 -1.98 -4.27
CA PRO A 90 16.96 -0.87 -4.56
C PRO A 90 16.41 0.05 -5.65
N GLU A 91 15.99 -0.52 -6.78
CA GLU A 91 15.46 0.25 -7.92
C GLU A 91 14.15 0.97 -7.56
N PHE A 92 13.24 0.27 -6.87
CA PHE A 92 12.00 0.87 -6.39
C PHE A 92 12.28 2.06 -5.46
N ARG A 93 13.23 1.93 -4.54
CA ARG A 93 13.62 3.01 -3.63
C ARG A 93 14.16 4.22 -4.39
N ASP A 94 14.98 4.00 -5.40
CA ASP A 94 15.55 5.08 -6.20
C ASP A 94 14.46 5.83 -6.98
N GLN A 95 13.51 5.11 -7.59
CA GLN A 95 12.36 5.73 -8.26
C GLN A 95 11.48 6.53 -7.29
N MET A 96 11.20 5.98 -6.10
CA MET A 96 10.41 6.70 -5.08
C MET A 96 11.11 7.95 -4.57
N ASN A 97 12.43 7.91 -4.40
CA ASN A 97 13.22 9.09 -4.01
C ASN A 97 13.23 10.14 -5.13
N ALA A 98 13.39 9.72 -6.39
CA ALA A 98 13.33 10.62 -7.53
C ALA A 98 11.95 11.29 -7.64
N PHE A 99 10.87 10.53 -7.43
CA PHE A 99 9.51 11.07 -7.39
C PHE A 99 9.33 12.08 -6.24
N ALA A 100 9.83 11.77 -5.05
CA ALA A 100 9.74 12.66 -3.89
C ALA A 100 10.57 13.95 -4.07
N ALA A 101 11.69 13.90 -4.80
CA ALA A 101 12.53 15.07 -5.08
C ALA A 101 11.96 15.98 -6.19
N ALA A 102 11.06 15.45 -7.02
CA ALA A 102 10.43 16.19 -8.11
C ALA A 102 9.17 16.98 -7.69
N ASN A 103 8.71 16.82 -6.44
CA ASN A 103 7.52 17.46 -5.85
C ASN A 103 7.92 18.28 -4.62
#